data_AF-A0A9P1GQU0-F1
#
_entry.id   AF-A0A9P1GQU0-F1
#
_cell.length_a   1.000
_cell.length_b   1.000
_cell.length_c   1.000
_cell.angle_alpha   90.00
_cell.angle_beta   90.00
_cell.angle_gamma   90.00
#
_symmetry.space_group_name_H-M   'P 1'
#
loop_
_entity.id
_entity.type
_entity.pdbx_description
1 polymer ?
#
loop_
_entity_poly.entity_id
_entity_poly.type
_entity_poly.pdbx_seq_one_letter_code
_entity_poly.pdbx_strand_id
1 'polypeptide(L)'
;MLARRAQLFRTRTSTEPANLVTPEFLSVKSFPPLTWVVEDFVQEMPDSVAHAADPATAWLRSYLSCVNDSSGDEVHILSRLYSDVKVKTLFLPATTKSDLQDLSKLEWQKLTTEFKQELGDLKKHILASLHARSFEGEPMTGRTLERSLRFIVQGLQRGKFHELPSLWVTWTQQVAEMSLQDRWDER
;
A
#
# COMPACT_ATOMS: atom_id res chain seq x y z
N MET A 1 -5.95 9.44 -9.40
CA MET A 1 -6.61 8.77 -8.25
C MET A 1 -5.62 8.19 -7.23
N LEU A 2 -4.42 7.78 -7.63
CA LEU A 2 -3.42 7.12 -6.78
C LEU A 2 -2.75 8.09 -5.78
N ALA A 3 -2.40 9.31 -6.21
CA ALA A 3 -1.91 10.40 -5.35
C ALA A 3 -2.85 10.73 -4.18
N ARG A 4 -4.16 10.73 -4.43
CA ARG A 4 -5.21 10.97 -3.43
C ARG A 4 -5.33 9.82 -2.43
N ARG A 5 -5.02 8.59 -2.86
CA ARG A 5 -4.89 7.41 -1.99
C ARG A 5 -3.57 7.41 -1.20
N ALA A 6 -2.49 7.96 -1.73
CA ALA A 6 -1.25 8.16 -0.98
C ALA A 6 -1.39 9.23 0.12
N GLN A 7 -2.14 10.30 -0.14
CA GLN A 7 -2.51 11.31 0.88
C GLN A 7 -3.31 10.70 2.05
N LEU A 8 -4.09 9.65 1.82
CA LEU A 8 -4.79 8.89 2.88
C LEU A 8 -3.85 8.12 3.82
N PHE A 9 -2.62 7.81 3.39
CA PHE A 9 -1.61 7.24 4.28
C PHE A 9 -0.87 8.31 5.10
N ARG A 10 -0.93 9.58 4.67
CA ARG A 10 -0.19 10.69 5.25
C ARG A 10 -0.78 11.19 6.57
N THR A 11 -2.11 11.16 6.68
CA THR A 11 -2.82 11.46 7.94
C THR A 11 -2.68 10.36 8.99
N ARG A 12 -2.19 9.17 8.59
CA ARG A 12 -2.05 8.00 9.47
C ARG A 12 -0.72 7.92 10.21
N THR A 13 0.34 8.54 9.69
CA THR A 13 1.66 8.53 10.34
C THR A 13 1.83 9.60 11.41
N SER A 14 0.92 10.58 11.51
CA SER A 14 0.99 11.63 12.53
C SER A 14 0.28 11.27 13.85
N THR A 15 -0.33 10.09 13.93
CA THR A 15 -1.02 9.57 15.12
C THR A 15 -0.32 8.31 15.63
N GLU A 16 0.97 8.42 15.98
CA GLU A 16 1.54 7.52 16.97
C GLU A 16 1.10 8.04 18.36
N PRO A 17 0.18 7.37 19.08
CA PRO A 17 -0.01 7.67 20.48
C PRO A 17 1.25 7.22 21.24
N ALA A 18 2.03 8.20 21.70
CA ALA A 18 3.30 8.02 22.40
C ALA A 18 3.24 7.21 23.72
N ASN A 19 2.11 6.61 24.10
CA ASN A 19 1.90 6.03 25.44
C ASN A 19 1.10 4.71 25.50
N LEU A 20 0.88 4.00 24.39
CA LEU A 20 0.40 2.62 24.45
C LEU A 20 1.55 1.68 24.11
N VAL A 21 1.82 0.71 24.97
CA VAL A 21 2.71 -0.44 24.65
C VAL A 21 2.05 -1.17 23.49
N THR A 22 2.32 -0.72 22.27
CA THR A 22 1.88 -1.37 21.05
C THR A 22 2.71 -2.64 20.92
N PRO A 23 2.06 -3.81 20.84
CA PRO A 23 2.78 -5.05 20.62
C PRO A 23 3.68 -4.93 19.39
N GLU A 24 4.87 -5.54 19.44
CA GLU A 24 5.89 -5.43 18.39
C GLU A 24 5.33 -5.71 16.99
N PHE A 25 4.41 -6.68 16.87
CA PHE A 25 3.78 -7.07 15.60
C PHE A 25 2.84 -6.02 14.97
N LEU A 26 2.48 -4.98 15.73
CA LEU A 26 1.74 -3.80 15.25
C LEU A 26 2.68 -2.60 15.03
N SER A 27 3.96 -2.73 15.38
CA SER A 27 4.96 -1.72 15.08
C SER A 27 5.24 -1.69 13.58
N VAL A 28 5.41 -0.48 13.05
CA VAL A 28 5.79 -0.23 11.66
C VAL A 28 7.09 -0.96 11.29
N LYS A 29 8.01 -1.13 12.24
CA LYS A 29 9.28 -1.85 12.05
C LYS A 29 9.10 -3.35 11.79
N SER A 30 7.94 -3.91 12.15
CA SER A 30 7.61 -5.33 11.98
C SER A 30 6.77 -5.62 10.73
N PHE A 31 6.48 -4.60 9.92
CA PHE A 31 5.67 -4.77 8.71
C PHE A 31 6.43 -5.59 7.68
N PRO A 32 5.76 -6.55 7.02
CA PRO A 32 6.39 -7.33 5.97
C PRO A 32 6.76 -6.45 4.77
N PRO A 33 7.71 -6.90 3.92
CA PRO A 33 7.98 -6.21 2.66
C PRO A 33 6.69 -6.07 1.84
N LEU A 34 6.52 -4.91 1.20
CA LEU A 34 5.35 -4.61 0.39
C LEU A 34 5.64 -4.93 -1.08
N THR A 35 4.95 -5.91 -1.64
CA THR A 35 4.86 -6.09 -3.09
C THR A 35 3.56 -5.47 -3.60
N TRP A 36 3.69 -4.40 -4.39
CA TRP A 36 2.56 -3.79 -5.09
C TRP A 36 2.44 -4.38 -6.49
N VAL A 37 1.34 -5.09 -6.73
CA VAL A 37 0.96 -5.55 -8.06
C VAL A 37 0.02 -4.55 -8.74
N VAL A 38 0.41 -4.02 -9.90
CA VAL A 38 -0.39 -3.11 -10.70
C VAL A 38 -0.97 -3.89 -11.88
N GLU A 39 -2.26 -4.18 -11.81
CA GLU A 39 -3.00 -4.91 -12.85
C GLU A 39 -3.40 -3.97 -14.00
N ASP A 40 -3.64 -4.57 -15.17
CA ASP A 40 -4.03 -3.89 -16.41
C ASP A 40 -3.10 -2.72 -16.79
N PHE A 41 -1.79 -2.92 -16.58
CA PHE A 41 -0.80 -1.89 -16.84
C PHE A 41 -0.52 -1.77 -18.34
N VAL A 42 -1.15 -0.78 -18.98
CA VAL A 42 -1.05 -0.52 -20.43
C VAL A 42 -0.24 0.73 -20.77
N GLN A 43 0.37 1.38 -19.78
CA GLN A 43 1.14 2.61 -19.99
C GLN A 43 2.55 2.29 -20.47
N GLU A 44 3.04 3.06 -21.43
CA GLU A 44 4.46 3.03 -21.78
C GLU A 44 5.28 3.67 -20.65
N MET A 45 6.34 2.98 -20.22
CA MET A 45 7.24 3.53 -19.21
C MET A 45 8.08 4.65 -19.83
N PRO A 46 8.24 5.80 -19.16
CA PRO A 46 9.09 6.88 -19.66
C PRO A 46 10.53 6.38 -19.86
N ASP A 47 11.21 6.85 -20.91
CA ASP A 47 12.59 6.44 -21.24
C ASP A 47 13.57 6.63 -20.07
N SER A 48 13.35 7.64 -19.25
CA SER A 48 14.14 7.92 -18.03
C SER A 48 14.08 6.80 -16.99
N VAL A 49 13.03 5.99 -17.02
CA VAL A 49 12.73 4.92 -16.05
C VAL A 49 12.85 3.54 -16.70
N ALA A 50 12.63 3.45 -18.01
CA ALA A 50 12.64 2.20 -18.78
C ALA A 50 13.98 1.45 -18.71
N HIS A 51 15.10 2.19 -18.59
CA HIS A 51 16.45 1.62 -18.49
C HIS A 51 16.91 1.29 -17.06
N ALA A 52 16.07 1.52 -16.05
CA ALA A 52 16.41 1.18 -14.68
C ALA A 52 16.44 -0.36 -14.49
N ALA A 53 17.21 -0.84 -13.51
CA ALA A 53 17.23 -2.26 -13.16
C ALA A 53 15.86 -2.79 -12.68
N ASP A 54 15.01 -1.90 -12.15
CA ASP A 54 13.65 -2.20 -11.70
C ASP A 54 12.69 -1.08 -12.17
N PRO A 55 12.25 -1.13 -13.45
CA PRO A 55 11.49 -0.04 -14.08
C PRO A 55 10.16 0.24 -13.37
N ALA A 56 9.42 -0.80 -12.99
CA ALA A 56 8.14 -0.67 -12.31
C ALA A 56 8.27 0.02 -10.95
N THR A 57 9.29 -0.35 -10.17
CA THR A 57 9.53 0.29 -8.86
C THR A 57 10.02 1.72 -9.02
N ALA A 58 10.87 1.99 -10.01
CA ALA A 58 11.34 3.33 -10.31
C ALA A 58 10.20 4.24 -10.81
N TRP A 59 9.24 3.71 -11.58
CA TRP A 59 8.03 4.41 -12.01
C TRP A 59 7.14 4.82 -10.83
N LEU A 60 6.97 3.93 -9.84
CA LEU A 60 6.22 4.30 -8.64
C LEU A 60 6.94 5.41 -7.86
N ARG A 61 8.27 5.34 -7.75
CA ARG A 61 9.05 6.38 -7.05
C ARG A 61 8.92 7.74 -7.73
N SER A 62 9.00 7.79 -9.06
CA SER A 62 8.79 9.05 -9.80
C SER A 62 7.37 9.58 -9.64
N TYR A 63 6.37 8.68 -9.61
CA TYR A 63 4.98 9.09 -9.33
C TYR A 63 4.83 9.67 -7.92
N LEU A 64 5.44 9.05 -6.91
CA LEU A 64 5.37 9.50 -5.52
C LEU A 64 6.16 10.78 -5.27
N SER A 65 7.25 11.04 -5.99
CA SER A 65 8.01 12.29 -5.88
C SER A 65 7.22 13.49 -6.40
N CYS A 66 6.53 13.35 -7.55
CA CYS A 66 5.69 14.43 -8.08
C CYS A 66 4.54 14.82 -7.14
N VAL A 67 4.08 13.90 -6.28
CA VAL A 67 3.00 14.16 -5.31
C VAL A 67 3.51 14.89 -4.06
N ASN A 68 4.80 14.77 -3.74
CA ASN A 68 5.38 15.32 -2.51
C ASN A 68 5.95 16.73 -2.65
N ASP A 69 6.20 17.22 -3.88
CA ASP A 69 6.71 18.58 -4.16
C ASP A 69 5.87 19.70 -3.51
N SER A 70 4.62 19.42 -3.16
CA SER A 70 3.74 20.39 -2.47
C SER A 70 4.02 20.55 -0.98
N SER A 71 4.96 19.80 -0.39
CA SER A 71 4.90 19.52 1.04
C SER A 71 6.20 19.29 1.82
N GLY A 72 7.37 19.57 1.23
CA GLY A 72 8.67 19.67 1.93
C GLY A 72 9.25 18.40 2.56
N ASP A 73 8.46 17.34 2.73
CA ASP A 73 8.89 16.05 3.27
C ASP A 73 9.32 15.12 2.13
N GLU A 74 10.63 15.00 1.91
CA GLU A 74 11.23 14.18 0.85
C GLU A 74 11.01 12.66 1.04
N VAL A 75 10.64 12.22 2.24
CA VAL A 75 10.52 10.78 2.55
C VAL A 75 9.11 10.27 2.25
N HIS A 76 8.98 9.45 1.21
CA HIS A 76 7.73 8.78 0.85
C HIS A 76 7.16 7.93 1.99
N ILE A 77 5.86 8.04 2.25
CA ILE A 77 5.17 7.33 3.35
C ILE A 77 5.32 5.81 3.25
N LEU A 78 5.27 5.27 2.03
CA LEU A 78 5.45 3.83 1.83
C LEU A 78 6.86 3.39 2.24
N SER A 79 7.88 4.21 2.01
CA SER A 79 9.25 3.96 2.47
C SER A 79 9.41 4.15 3.98
N ARG A 80 8.52 4.90 4.65
CA ARG A 80 8.47 4.98 6.13
C ARG A 80 7.76 3.78 6.74
N LEU A 81 6.73 3.26 6.07
CA LEU A 81 5.87 2.19 6.57
C LEU A 81 6.43 0.78 6.32
N TYR A 82 7.15 0.60 5.22
CA TYR A 82 7.64 -0.70 4.78
C TYR A 82 9.14 -0.63 4.55
N SER A 83 9.85 -1.63 5.07
CA SER A 83 11.31 -1.72 4.94
C SER A 83 11.76 -1.96 3.49
N ASP A 84 10.94 -2.65 2.71
CA ASP A 84 11.16 -2.89 1.29
C ASP A 84 9.84 -2.72 0.53
N VAL A 85 9.90 -2.04 -0.60
CA VAL A 85 8.76 -1.77 -1.48
C VAL A 85 9.16 -2.15 -2.89
N LYS A 86 8.46 -3.15 -3.43
CA LYS A 86 8.66 -3.68 -4.79
C LYS A 86 7.39 -3.56 -5.59
N VAL A 87 7.52 -3.18 -6.85
CA VAL A 87 6.39 -3.04 -7.77
C VAL A 87 6.52 -4.05 -8.90
N LYS A 88 5.40 -4.68 -9.24
CA LYS A 88 5.28 -5.57 -10.40
C LYS A 88 4.07 -5.14 -11.20
N THR A 89 4.26 -4.93 -12.50
CA THR A 89 3.18 -4.66 -13.45
C THR A 89 2.68 -5.98 -14.01
N LEU A 90 1.38 -6.05 -14.25
CA LEU A 90 0.75 -7.13 -14.99
C LEU A 90 -0.06 -6.52 -16.13
N PHE A 91 0.23 -6.97 -17.34
CA PHE A 91 -0.53 -6.66 -18.54
C PHE A 91 -1.88 -7.37 -18.53
N LEU A 92 -2.73 -7.03 -19.50
CA LEU A 92 -4.04 -7.67 -19.65
C LEU A 92 -3.87 -9.18 -19.89
N PRO A 93 -4.56 -10.05 -19.13
CA PRO A 93 -4.43 -11.50 -19.26
C PRO A 93 -5.05 -12.05 -20.56
N ALA A 94 -6.07 -11.37 -21.09
CA ALA A 94 -6.75 -11.71 -22.35
C ALA A 94 -7.24 -10.43 -23.05
N THR A 95 -7.51 -10.52 -24.35
CA THR A 95 -7.97 -9.37 -25.17
C THR A 95 -9.48 -9.39 -25.44
N THR A 96 -10.16 -10.51 -25.16
CA THR A 96 -11.59 -10.69 -25.44
C THR A 96 -12.42 -10.48 -24.17
N LYS A 97 -13.56 -9.78 -24.30
CA LYS A 97 -14.45 -9.48 -23.17
C LYS A 97 -15.03 -10.74 -22.49
N SER A 98 -15.42 -11.76 -23.27
CA SER A 98 -15.93 -13.04 -22.71
C SER A 98 -14.91 -13.71 -21.82
N ASP A 99 -13.65 -13.59 -22.20
CA ASP A 99 -12.53 -14.27 -21.58
C ASP A 99 -12.08 -13.53 -20.31
N LEU A 100 -12.11 -12.20 -20.34
CA LEU A 100 -11.87 -11.34 -19.17
C LEU A 100 -12.95 -11.45 -18.09
N GLN A 101 -14.19 -11.82 -18.45
CA GLN A 101 -15.25 -12.03 -17.47
C GLN A 101 -14.98 -13.23 -16.56
N ASP A 102 -14.32 -14.27 -17.08
CA ASP A 102 -14.00 -15.47 -16.33
C ASP A 102 -12.72 -16.15 -16.84
N LEU A 103 -11.59 -15.72 -16.25
CA LEU A 103 -10.27 -16.25 -16.57
C LEU A 103 -10.08 -17.72 -16.17
N SER A 104 -10.94 -18.28 -15.30
CA SER A 104 -10.80 -19.68 -14.87
C SER A 104 -11.13 -20.69 -15.98
N LYS A 105 -11.92 -20.26 -16.98
CA LYS A 105 -12.29 -21.06 -18.14
C LYS A 105 -11.23 -21.04 -19.25
N LEU A 106 -10.27 -20.11 -19.17
CA LEU A 106 -9.20 -19.99 -20.14
C LEU A 106 -8.08 -20.98 -19.84
N GLU A 107 -7.62 -21.63 -20.89
CA GLU A 107 -6.40 -22.41 -20.82
C GLU A 107 -5.17 -21.49 -20.73
N TRP A 108 -4.16 -21.92 -19.99
CA TRP A 108 -2.91 -21.18 -19.83
C TRP A 108 -2.28 -20.78 -21.17
N GLN A 109 -2.44 -21.57 -22.22
CA GLN A 109 -1.88 -21.26 -23.54
C GLN A 109 -2.55 -20.04 -24.21
N LYS A 110 -3.81 -19.75 -23.88
CA LYS A 110 -4.59 -18.67 -24.48
C LYS A 110 -4.37 -17.30 -23.82
N LEU A 111 -3.70 -17.26 -22.67
CA LEU A 111 -3.32 -15.98 -22.05
C LEU A 111 -2.31 -15.24 -22.93
N THR A 112 -2.25 -13.93 -22.77
CA THR A 112 -1.25 -13.08 -23.43
C THR A 112 0.17 -13.47 -23.03
N THR A 113 1.13 -13.27 -23.94
CA THR A 113 2.53 -13.65 -23.74
C THR A 113 3.19 -12.82 -22.65
N GLU A 114 2.88 -11.54 -22.62
CA GLU A 114 3.38 -10.54 -21.68
C GLU A 114 2.92 -10.91 -20.26
N PHE A 115 1.62 -11.16 -20.09
CA PHE A 115 1.06 -11.53 -18.80
C PHE A 115 1.68 -12.82 -18.24
N LYS A 116 1.93 -13.84 -19.08
CA LYS A 116 2.59 -15.07 -18.62
C LYS A 116 3.99 -14.83 -18.11
N GLN A 117 4.76 -13.99 -18.80
CA GLN A 117 6.13 -13.67 -18.42
C GLN A 117 6.13 -12.90 -17.10
N GLU A 118 5.33 -11.83 -17.02
CA GLU A 118 5.24 -10.99 -15.83
C GLU A 118 4.67 -11.75 -14.62
N LEU A 119 3.67 -12.60 -14.82
CA LEU A 119 3.12 -13.46 -13.77
C LEU A 119 4.14 -14.51 -13.31
N GLY A 120 4.92 -15.07 -14.24
CA GLY A 120 6.03 -15.97 -13.92
C GLY A 120 7.08 -15.29 -13.05
N ASP A 121 7.44 -14.05 -13.38
CA ASP A 121 8.41 -13.26 -12.63
C ASP A 121 7.86 -12.80 -11.28
N LEU A 122 6.58 -12.45 -11.20
CA LEU A 122 5.90 -12.18 -9.94
C LEU A 122 5.91 -13.41 -9.03
N LYS A 123 5.57 -14.59 -9.56
CA LYS A 123 5.57 -15.85 -8.81
C LYS A 123 6.97 -16.18 -8.29
N LYS A 124 7.99 -16.09 -9.15
CA LYS A 124 9.39 -16.30 -8.74
C LYS A 124 9.80 -15.33 -7.64
N HIS A 125 9.44 -14.05 -7.78
CA HIS A 125 9.74 -13.02 -6.80
C HIS A 125 9.09 -13.32 -5.44
N ILE A 126 7.79 -13.61 -5.42
CA ILE A 126 7.05 -13.95 -4.18
C ILE A 126 7.68 -15.17 -3.53
N LEU A 127 7.94 -16.23 -4.29
CA LEU A 127 8.50 -17.47 -3.74
C LEU A 127 9.92 -17.26 -3.20
N ALA A 128 10.72 -16.41 -3.84
CA ALA A 128 12.07 -16.06 -3.38
C ALA A 128 12.06 -15.10 -2.18
N SER A 129 11.02 -14.27 -2.03
CA SER A 129 10.88 -13.31 -0.93
C SER A 129 10.08 -13.85 0.27
N LEU A 130 9.71 -15.13 0.25
CA LEU A 130 9.07 -15.80 1.38
C LEU A 130 10.05 -15.93 2.55
N HIS A 131 9.78 -15.17 3.61
CA HIS A 131 10.49 -15.26 4.88
C HIS A 131 9.49 -15.61 5.97
N ALA A 132 9.89 -16.47 6.90
CA ALA A 132 9.09 -16.73 8.09
C ALA A 132 8.96 -15.43 8.88
N ARG A 133 7.72 -14.99 9.14
CA ARG A 133 7.47 -13.82 9.98
C ARG A 133 8.00 -14.10 11.39
N SER A 134 8.73 -13.17 11.98
CA SER A 134 9.15 -13.25 13.37
C SER A 134 8.17 -12.52 14.30
N PHE A 135 8.13 -12.96 15.56
CA PHE A 135 7.34 -12.38 16.64
C PHE A 135 8.20 -12.46 17.90
N GLU A 136 8.56 -11.32 18.51
CA GLU A 136 9.42 -11.28 19.72
C GLU A 136 10.76 -11.99 19.53
N GLY A 137 11.34 -11.89 18.33
CA GLY A 137 12.60 -12.54 17.97
C GLY A 137 12.50 -14.03 17.58
N GLU A 138 11.34 -14.67 17.77
CA GLU A 138 11.10 -16.08 17.43
C GLU A 138 10.32 -16.23 16.12
N PRO A 139 10.49 -17.31 15.34
CA PRO A 139 9.69 -17.56 14.16
C PRO A 139 8.22 -17.78 14.54
N MET A 140 7.32 -17.04 13.91
CA MET A 140 5.90 -17.09 14.17
C MET A 140 5.32 -18.43 13.72
N THR A 141 4.95 -19.26 14.69
CA THR A 141 4.24 -20.52 14.45
C THR A 141 2.73 -20.28 14.29
N GLY A 142 1.99 -21.29 13.83
CA GLY A 142 0.53 -21.21 13.71
C GLY A 142 -0.19 -20.88 15.02
N ARG A 143 0.34 -21.33 16.17
CA ARG A 143 -0.21 -20.98 17.50
C ARG A 143 0.02 -19.52 17.84
N THR A 144 1.20 -18.98 17.53
CA THR A 144 1.53 -17.58 17.75
C THR A 144 0.65 -16.68 16.87
N LEU A 145 0.49 -17.04 15.59
CA LEU A 145 -0.39 -16.35 14.66
C LEU A 145 -1.85 -16.32 15.15
N GLU A 146 -2.37 -17.44 15.64
CA GLU A 146 -3.73 -17.53 16.18
C GLU A 146 -3.95 -16.58 17.37
N ARG A 147 -2.98 -16.54 18.30
CA ARG A 147 -3.00 -15.60 19.44
C ARG A 147 -2.97 -14.14 18.97
N SER A 148 -2.10 -13.80 18.01
CA SER A 148 -2.01 -12.45 17.45
C SER A 148 -3.31 -12.03 16.77
N LEU A 149 -3.91 -12.89 15.95
CA LEU A 149 -5.20 -12.63 15.30
C LEU A 149 -6.31 -12.41 16.31
N ARG A 150 -6.40 -13.27 17.33
CA ARG A 150 -7.40 -13.14 18.40
C ARG A 150 -7.24 -11.82 19.14
N PHE A 151 -6.00 -11.42 19.45
CA PHE A 151 -5.73 -10.12 20.07
C PHE A 151 -6.19 -8.95 19.19
N ILE A 152 -5.88 -8.97 17.88
CA ILE A 152 -6.30 -7.91 16.94
C ILE A 152 -7.83 -7.81 16.91
N VAL A 153 -8.53 -8.94 16.76
CA VAL A 153 -10.00 -8.98 16.71
C VAL A 153 -10.61 -8.44 18.00
N GLN A 154 -10.10 -8.83 19.16
CA GLN A 154 -10.56 -8.31 20.45
C GLN A 154 -10.27 -6.81 20.60
N GLY A 155 -9.14 -6.33 20.07
CA GLY A 155 -8.83 -4.90 20.03
C GLY A 155 -9.80 -4.11 19.17
N LEU A 156 -10.12 -4.63 17.98
CA LEU A 156 -11.11 -4.03 17.06
C LEU A 156 -12.50 -3.97 17.69
N GLN A 157 -12.96 -5.08 18.29
CA GLN A 157 -14.27 -5.13 18.95
C GLN A 157 -14.40 -4.17 20.14
N ARG A 158 -13.29 -3.87 20.82
CA ARG A 158 -13.24 -2.94 21.95
C ARG A 158 -13.00 -1.48 21.53
N GLY A 159 -12.99 -1.18 20.23
CA GLY A 159 -12.71 0.17 19.72
C GLY A 159 -11.33 0.69 20.08
N LYS A 160 -10.34 -0.20 20.31
CA LYS A 160 -8.98 0.20 20.69
C LYS A 160 -8.15 0.75 19.53
N PHE A 161 -8.64 0.60 18.30
CA PHE A 161 -8.02 1.20 17.13
C PHE A 161 -8.75 2.50 16.80
N HIS A 162 -8.00 3.54 16.48
CA HIS A 162 -8.58 4.80 16.04
C HIS A 162 -9.44 4.56 14.80
N GLU A 163 -10.70 5.03 14.85
CA GLU A 163 -11.53 5.10 13.65
C GLU A 163 -10.89 6.09 12.68
N LEU A 164 -10.77 5.67 11.42
CA LEU A 164 -10.30 6.54 10.37
C LEU A 164 -11.46 7.44 9.95
N PRO A 165 -11.45 8.75 10.26
CA PRO A 165 -12.51 9.63 9.80
C PRO A 165 -12.53 9.63 8.28
N SER A 166 -13.73 9.67 7.71
CA SER A 166 -13.85 9.84 6.27
C SER A 166 -13.25 11.18 5.85
N LEU A 167 -12.71 11.25 4.63
CA LEU A 167 -12.22 12.51 4.06
C LEU A 167 -13.27 13.62 4.07
N TRP A 168 -14.54 13.23 3.95
CA TRP A 168 -15.65 14.15 4.03
C TRP A 168 -15.77 14.79 5.42
N VAL A 169 -15.68 13.98 6.48
CA VAL A 169 -15.72 14.47 7.87
C VAL A 169 -14.56 15.42 8.13
N THR A 170 -13.33 15.05 7.74
CA THR A 170 -12.15 15.92 7.92
C THR A 170 -12.29 17.23 7.14
N TRP A 171 -12.78 17.18 5.90
CA TRP A 171 -13.00 18.38 5.10
C TRP A 171 -14.07 19.29 5.71
N THR A 172 -15.20 18.72 6.18
CA THR A 172 -16.25 19.51 6.84
C THR A 172 -15.76 20.17 8.12
N GLN A 173 -14.91 19.50 8.90
CA GLN A 173 -14.30 20.06 10.10
C GLN A 173 -13.37 21.22 9.76
N GLN A 174 -12.51 21.05 8.73
CA GLN A 174 -11.60 22.09 8.29
C GLN A 174 -12.33 23.34 7.76
N VAL A 175 -13.38 23.15 6.96
CA VAL A 175 -14.21 24.26 6.47
C VAL A 175 -14.93 24.95 7.64
N ALA A 176 -15.42 24.20 8.62
CA ALA A 176 -16.06 24.77 9.80
C ALA A 176 -15.07 25.59 10.64
N GLU A 177 -13.85 25.10 10.86
CA GLU A 177 -12.79 25.84 11.57
C GLU A 177 -12.40 27.13 10.84
N MET A 178 -12.17 27.08 9.52
CA MET A 178 -11.85 28.28 8.73
C MET A 178 -12.98 29.30 8.78
N SER A 179 -14.24 28.85 8.68
CA SER A 179 -15.42 29.72 8.74
C SER A 179 -15.61 30.36 10.12
N LEU A 180 -15.22 29.66 11.18
CA LEU A 180 -15.19 30.22 12.53
C LEU A 180 -14.08 31.27 12.63
N GLN A 181 -12.87 30.98 12.13
CA GLN A 181 -11.73 31.89 12.17
C GLN A 181 -12.02 33.21 11.44
N ASP A 182 -12.57 33.16 10.22
CA ASP A 182 -12.96 34.36 9.44
C ASP A 182 -13.92 35.27 10.23
N ARG A 183 -14.83 34.69 11.02
CA ARG A 183 -15.79 35.43 11.83
C ARG A 183 -15.16 36.18 13.02
N TRP A 184 -13.99 35.74 13.49
CA TRP A 184 -13.26 36.41 14.56
C TRP A 184 -12.37 37.55 14.05
N ASP A 185 -11.91 37.46 12.80
CA ASP A 185 -11.04 38.46 12.18
C ASP A 185 -11.82 39.68 11.62
N GLU A 186 -13.16 39.62 11.55
CA GLU A 186 -14.05 40.73 11.16
C GLU A 186 -14.49 41.64 12.33
N ARG A 187 -13.90 41.53 13.53
CA ARG A 187 -14.18 42.39 14.70
C ARG A 187 -12.96 43.22 15.11
#